data_AF-A0A965T8T5-F1
#
_entry.id   AF-A0A965T8T5-F1
#
_cell.length_a   1.000
_cell.length_b   1.000
_cell.length_c   1.000
_cell.angle_alpha   90.00
_cell.angle_beta   90.00
_cell.angle_gamma   90.00
#
_symmetry.space_group_name_H-M   'P 1'
#
loop_
_entity.id
_entity.type
_entity.pdbx_description
1 polymer ?
#
loop_
_entity_poly.entity_id
_entity_poly.type
_entity_poly.pdbx_seq_one_letter_code
_entity_poly.pdbx_strand_id
1 'polypeptide(L)'
;SYLDGDGDFRSNEVTKLRDEADIIITNPPFSLFREFLGWIVEATKKFLIIGNINCITYKEVFPRIQNNEIWLGTGMGRWITGFIVPDGYELYGTEARINEEGKRIVATNNCLWLTNLDHGKRHRPLHLMTMADNLKFSKHKSVRESGYLKYDNYDAIDIPFTNAIPSDYDGAMGVPITFLDKYNPEQFEILGCSYQYGDPGCHYSGQPWNVSVDGKDVYKRVFIRAKKLGVQNK
;
A
#
# COMPACT_ATOMS: atom_id res chain seq x y z
N SER A 1 37.53 -3.62 -8.32
CA SER A 1 36.31 -3.08 -7.69
C SER A 1 35.51 -2.36 -8.77
N TYR A 2 34.17 -2.36 -8.71
CA TYR A 2 33.32 -1.58 -9.64
C TYR A 2 33.22 -0.10 -9.24
N LEU A 3 33.45 0.22 -7.96
CA LEU A 3 33.45 1.57 -7.40
C LEU A 3 34.80 1.90 -6.74
N ASP A 4 35.16 3.18 -6.73
CA ASP A 4 36.34 3.72 -6.05
C ASP A 4 36.04 4.01 -4.56
N GLY A 5 34.80 4.36 -4.22
CA GLY A 5 34.34 4.62 -2.85
C GLY A 5 33.70 3.42 -2.13
N ASP A 6 32.97 3.71 -1.04
CA ASP A 6 32.30 2.71 -0.19
C ASP A 6 30.89 2.31 -0.69
N GLY A 7 30.41 2.97 -1.75
CA GLY A 7 29.09 2.74 -2.33
C GLY A 7 27.93 3.41 -1.59
N ASP A 8 28.18 4.38 -0.70
CA ASP A 8 27.10 5.21 -0.14
C ASP A 8 26.38 5.96 -1.26
N PHE A 9 25.05 5.82 -1.32
CA PHE A 9 24.22 6.48 -2.35
C PHE A 9 24.32 8.00 -2.31
N ARG A 10 24.73 8.57 -1.18
CA ARG A 10 24.90 10.01 -0.96
C ARG A 10 26.24 10.52 -1.51
N SER A 11 27.14 9.62 -1.90
CA SER A 11 28.42 10.00 -2.50
C SER A 11 28.24 10.64 -3.88
N ASN A 12 29.20 11.49 -4.26
CA ASN A 12 29.24 12.07 -5.61
C ASN A 12 29.39 10.99 -6.70
N GLU A 13 30.10 9.90 -6.40
CA GLU A 13 30.30 8.78 -7.33
C GLU A 13 28.96 8.09 -7.65
N VAL A 14 28.22 7.67 -6.62
CA VAL A 14 26.93 6.98 -6.82
C VAL A 14 25.85 7.93 -7.32
N THR A 15 25.90 9.22 -6.95
CA THR A 15 25.00 10.25 -7.50
C THR A 15 25.19 10.44 -9.01
N LYS A 16 26.43 10.39 -9.53
CA LYS A 16 26.65 10.41 -10.98
C LYS A 16 26.04 9.19 -11.67
N LEU A 17 26.21 8.00 -11.09
CA LEU A 17 25.61 6.77 -11.62
C LEU A 17 24.07 6.84 -11.62
N ARG A 18 23.46 7.41 -10.58
CA ARG A 18 22.03 7.70 -10.54
C ARG A 18 21.60 8.59 -11.70
N ASP A 19 22.36 9.66 -11.93
CA ASP A 19 22.01 10.67 -12.92
C ASP A 19 22.09 10.12 -14.34
N GLU A 20 23.01 9.18 -14.60
CA GLU A 20 23.12 8.42 -15.85
C GLU A 20 22.03 7.35 -16.03
N ALA A 21 21.45 6.83 -14.93
CA ALA A 21 20.46 5.76 -14.99
C ALA A 21 19.06 6.26 -15.38
N ASP A 22 18.33 5.46 -16.17
CA ASP A 22 16.90 5.69 -16.45
C ASP A 22 16.00 5.14 -15.34
N ILE A 23 16.34 3.94 -14.85
CA ILE A 23 15.56 3.17 -13.87
C ILE A 23 16.47 2.67 -12.76
N ILE A 24 16.04 2.86 -11.51
CA ILE A 24 16.74 2.37 -10.31
C ILE A 24 15.96 1.20 -9.71
N ILE A 25 16.56 0.02 -9.67
CA ILE A 25 15.98 -1.19 -9.09
C ILE A 25 16.87 -1.66 -7.94
N THR A 26 16.39 -1.60 -6.70
CA THR A 26 17.26 -1.93 -5.55
C THR A 26 16.49 -2.28 -4.27
N ASN A 27 17.23 -2.82 -3.30
CA ASN A 27 16.80 -3.01 -1.92
C ASN A 27 17.53 -1.98 -1.04
N PRO A 28 17.01 -0.75 -0.90
CA PRO A 28 17.70 0.32 -0.17
C PRO A 28 17.80 0.00 1.33
N PRO A 29 18.75 0.61 2.06
CA PRO A 29 18.82 0.46 3.52
C PRO A 29 17.51 0.92 4.17
N PHE A 30 16.85 0.06 4.94
CA PHE A 30 15.55 0.39 5.54
C PHE A 30 15.63 1.56 6.53
N SER A 31 16.77 1.71 7.22
CA SER A 31 17.02 2.85 8.12
C SER A 31 17.08 4.20 7.39
N LEU A 32 17.50 4.19 6.13
CA LEU A 32 17.66 5.39 5.28
C LEU A 32 16.58 5.47 4.20
N PHE A 33 15.49 4.68 4.30
CA PHE A 33 14.49 4.56 3.23
C PHE A 33 13.90 5.90 2.79
N ARG A 34 13.59 6.79 3.75
CA ARG A 34 13.02 8.12 3.45
C ARG A 34 14.03 9.02 2.73
N GLU A 35 15.29 8.99 3.16
CA GLU A 35 16.38 9.74 2.55
C GLU A 35 16.66 9.22 1.13
N PHE A 36 16.71 7.89 0.96
CA PHE A 36 16.89 7.23 -0.32
C PHE A 36 15.74 7.55 -1.29
N LEU A 37 14.49 7.47 -0.82
CA LEU A 37 13.32 7.82 -1.64
C LEU A 37 13.36 9.30 -2.07
N GLY A 38 13.73 10.20 -1.16
CA GLY A 38 13.97 11.60 -1.49
C GLY A 38 15.01 11.76 -2.60
N TRP A 39 16.16 11.08 -2.45
CA TRP A 39 17.28 11.13 -3.38
C TRP A 39 16.95 10.61 -4.79
N ILE A 40 16.12 9.57 -4.94
CA ILE A 40 15.68 9.11 -6.28
C ILE A 40 14.56 9.97 -6.88
N VAL A 41 13.66 10.50 -6.04
CA VAL A 41 12.54 11.32 -6.49
C VAL A 41 13.00 12.71 -6.94
N GLU A 42 13.98 13.29 -6.24
CA GLU A 42 14.61 14.57 -6.62
C GLU A 42 15.19 14.51 -8.04
N ALA A 43 15.78 13.38 -8.42
CA ALA A 43 16.32 13.15 -9.75
C ALA A 43 15.26 12.67 -10.77
N THR A 44 13.97 12.67 -10.41
CA THR A 44 12.84 12.27 -11.28
C THR A 44 13.00 10.89 -11.93
N LYS A 45 13.66 9.97 -11.23
CA LYS A 45 13.97 8.64 -11.77
C LYS A 45 12.76 7.72 -11.76
N LYS A 46 12.72 6.81 -12.72
CA LYS A 46 11.87 5.64 -12.61
C LYS A 46 12.50 4.66 -11.63
N PHE A 47 11.69 3.96 -10.83
CA PHE A 47 12.24 3.07 -9.83
C PHE A 47 11.35 1.89 -9.47
N LEU A 48 11.97 0.83 -8.98
CA LEU A 48 11.34 -0.30 -8.31
C LEU A 48 12.19 -0.67 -7.09
N ILE A 49 11.70 -0.33 -5.89
CA ILE A 49 12.47 -0.51 -4.65
C ILE A 49 11.75 -1.38 -3.64
N ILE A 50 12.51 -2.15 -2.87
CA ILE A 50 11.97 -2.89 -1.73
C ILE A 50 11.82 -1.94 -0.55
N GLY A 51 10.64 -1.89 0.04
CA GLY A 51 10.37 -1.18 1.27
C GLY A 51 9.77 -2.11 2.33
N ASN A 52 9.83 -1.69 3.58
CA ASN A 52 8.98 -2.29 4.61
C ASN A 52 7.53 -1.81 4.44
N ILE A 53 6.52 -2.64 4.69
CA ILE A 53 5.09 -2.28 4.56
C ILE A 53 4.70 -1.03 5.35
N ASN A 54 5.39 -0.75 6.45
CA ASN A 54 5.16 0.43 7.26
C ASN A 54 5.50 1.73 6.51
N CYS A 55 6.33 1.67 5.45
CA CYS A 55 6.70 2.84 4.66
C CYS A 55 5.50 3.51 3.98
N ILE A 56 4.42 2.77 3.72
CA ILE A 56 3.18 3.31 3.15
C ILE A 56 2.68 4.49 3.98
N THR A 57 2.82 4.40 5.30
CA THR A 57 2.35 5.41 6.28
C THR A 57 3.44 6.43 6.65
N TYR A 58 4.46 6.61 5.82
CA TYR A 58 5.41 7.69 6.03
C TYR A 58 4.86 8.98 5.42
N LYS A 59 5.12 10.11 6.07
CA LYS A 59 4.67 11.45 5.62
C LYS A 59 5.20 11.80 4.22
N GLU A 60 6.33 11.22 3.85
CA GLU A 60 7.03 11.41 2.58
C GLU A 60 6.56 10.43 1.49
N VAL A 61 5.77 9.41 1.85
CA VAL A 61 5.32 8.32 0.96
C VAL A 61 3.82 8.39 0.71
N PHE A 62 2.99 8.44 1.76
CA PHE A 62 1.54 8.39 1.61
C PHE A 62 0.98 9.49 0.70
N PRO A 63 1.38 10.77 0.82
CA PRO A 63 0.87 11.81 -0.07
C PRO A 63 1.20 11.55 -1.54
N ARG A 64 2.36 10.92 -1.83
CA ARG A 64 2.74 10.55 -3.19
C ARG A 64 1.88 9.40 -3.74
N ILE A 65 1.49 8.45 -2.87
CA ILE A 65 0.53 7.41 -3.22
C ILE A 65 -0.84 8.03 -3.51
N GLN A 66 -1.31 8.91 -2.64
CA GLN A 66 -2.57 9.64 -2.79
C GLN A 66 -2.60 10.43 -4.11
N ASN A 67 -1.52 11.12 -4.46
CA ASN A 67 -1.37 11.89 -5.69
C ASN A 67 -1.09 11.04 -6.94
N ASN A 68 -1.05 9.71 -6.83
CA ASN A 68 -0.70 8.78 -7.90
C ASN A 68 0.70 9.01 -8.52
N GLU A 69 1.65 9.52 -7.75
CA GLU A 69 3.05 9.70 -8.16
C GLU A 69 3.87 8.41 -7.99
N ILE A 70 3.52 7.62 -6.96
CA ILE A 70 4.12 6.31 -6.66
C ILE A 70 3.02 5.34 -6.23
N TRP A 71 3.25 4.04 -6.33
CA TRP A 71 2.29 3.00 -5.96
C TRP A 71 2.99 1.72 -5.52
N LEU A 72 2.19 0.81 -4.96
CA LEU A 72 2.65 -0.54 -4.62
C LEU A 72 2.82 -1.35 -5.90
N GLY A 73 3.96 -2.02 -6.00
CA GLY A 73 4.27 -2.95 -7.08
C GLY A 73 3.55 -4.30 -6.93
N THR A 74 3.98 -5.28 -7.73
CA THR A 74 3.38 -6.61 -7.73
C THR A 74 3.90 -7.47 -6.58
N GLY A 75 3.12 -7.57 -5.51
CA GLY A 75 3.38 -8.47 -4.39
C GLY A 75 3.65 -7.72 -3.10
N MET A 76 3.23 -8.32 -1.99
CA MET A 76 3.38 -7.77 -0.65
C MET A 76 3.59 -8.92 0.34
N GLY A 77 4.42 -8.69 1.36
CA GLY A 77 4.84 -9.65 2.35
C GLY A 77 5.77 -10.73 1.77
N ARG A 78 5.47 -12.00 2.09
CA ARG A 78 6.32 -13.16 1.75
C ARG A 78 6.54 -13.38 0.27
N TRP A 79 5.68 -12.83 -0.57
CA TRP A 79 5.69 -13.02 -2.01
C TRP A 79 6.85 -12.31 -2.70
N ILE A 80 7.48 -11.34 -2.03
CA ILE A 80 8.55 -10.55 -2.63
C ILE A 80 9.92 -10.83 -2.03
N THR A 81 10.01 -11.77 -1.08
CA THR A 81 11.25 -12.10 -0.39
C THR A 81 11.51 -13.60 -0.37
N GLY A 82 12.78 -13.93 -0.21
CA GLY A 82 13.26 -15.29 -0.14
C GLY A 82 14.78 -15.29 -0.06
N PHE A 83 15.30 -15.47 1.13
CA PHE A 83 16.74 -15.56 1.35
C PHE A 83 17.13 -17.04 1.39
N ILE A 84 18.14 -17.40 0.59
CA ILE A 84 18.76 -18.72 0.71
C ILE A 84 19.53 -18.74 2.04
N VAL A 85 19.17 -19.67 2.90
CA VAL A 85 19.82 -19.86 4.21
C VAL A 85 20.69 -21.13 4.18
N PRO A 86 21.73 -21.22 5.03
CA PRO A 86 22.57 -22.41 5.13
C PRO A 86 21.76 -23.68 5.46
N ASP A 87 22.29 -24.85 5.09
CA ASP A 87 21.60 -26.14 5.29
C ASP A 87 21.31 -26.47 6.75
N GLY A 88 22.09 -25.93 7.69
CA GLY A 88 21.89 -26.07 9.13
C GLY A 88 20.86 -25.11 9.73
N TYR A 89 20.32 -24.16 8.97
CA TYR A 89 19.30 -23.24 9.45
C TYR A 89 17.97 -23.96 9.63
N GLU A 90 17.43 -23.96 10.85
CA GLU A 90 16.14 -24.58 11.15
C GLU A 90 15.02 -23.84 10.43
N LEU A 91 14.17 -24.61 9.73
CA LEU A 91 13.02 -24.08 9.03
C LEU A 91 11.80 -24.18 9.93
N TYR A 92 11.20 -23.04 10.22
CA TYR A 92 10.01 -22.93 11.04
C TYR A 92 8.97 -22.04 10.37
N GLY A 93 7.71 -22.28 10.70
CA GLY A 93 6.59 -21.50 10.20
C GLY A 93 6.32 -21.69 8.72
N THR A 94 5.39 -20.89 8.22
CA THR A 94 4.93 -20.92 6.82
C THR A 94 5.77 -20.01 5.91
N GLU A 95 6.77 -19.34 6.46
CA GLU A 95 7.74 -18.47 5.80
C GLU A 95 8.95 -19.24 5.25
N ALA A 96 9.17 -20.46 5.74
CA ALA A 96 10.27 -21.32 5.35
C ALA A 96 9.82 -22.38 4.33
N ARG A 97 10.60 -22.56 3.26
CA ARG A 97 10.35 -23.58 2.23
C ARG A 97 11.65 -24.11 1.65
N ILE A 98 11.58 -25.29 1.03
CA ILE A 98 12.65 -25.81 0.17
C ILE A 98 12.21 -25.59 -1.27
N ASN A 99 13.04 -24.95 -2.10
CA ASN A 99 12.73 -24.76 -3.52
C ASN A 99 13.01 -26.05 -4.32
N GLU A 100 12.67 -26.05 -5.61
CA GLU A 100 12.86 -27.21 -6.50
C GLU A 100 14.32 -27.66 -6.63
N GLU A 101 15.27 -26.75 -6.38
CA GLU A 101 16.71 -27.01 -6.38
C GLU A 101 17.25 -27.51 -5.02
N GLY A 102 16.37 -27.77 -4.05
CA GLY A 102 16.75 -28.23 -2.71
C GLY A 102 17.29 -27.14 -1.77
N LYS A 103 17.27 -25.87 -2.19
CA LYS A 103 17.72 -24.73 -1.36
C LYS A 103 16.69 -24.37 -0.31
N ARG A 104 17.15 -24.17 0.92
CA ARG A 104 16.35 -23.66 2.04
C ARG A 104 16.12 -22.16 1.86
N ILE A 105 14.86 -21.74 1.84
CA ILE A 105 14.46 -20.34 1.67
C ILE A 105 13.62 -19.88 2.85
N VAL A 106 13.97 -18.72 3.41
CA VAL A 106 13.19 -18.02 4.44
C VAL A 106 12.72 -16.68 3.88
N ALA A 107 11.41 -16.42 3.96
CA ALA A 107 10.79 -15.17 3.52
C ALA A 107 10.46 -14.26 4.72
N THR A 108 10.56 -12.95 4.52
CA THR A 108 10.10 -11.96 5.48
C THR A 108 8.68 -11.51 5.18
N ASN A 109 7.90 -11.21 6.22
CA ASN A 109 6.45 -10.99 6.09
C ASN A 109 6.08 -9.54 5.76
N ASN A 110 7.03 -8.61 5.82
CA ASN A 110 6.75 -7.18 5.93
C ASN A 110 7.39 -6.36 4.80
N CYS A 111 7.70 -6.96 3.66
CA CYS A 111 8.27 -6.22 2.53
C CYS A 111 7.21 -5.93 1.46
N LEU A 112 7.34 -4.81 0.74
CA LEU A 112 6.57 -4.50 -0.47
C LEU A 112 7.51 -3.97 -1.56
N TRP A 113 7.05 -4.06 -2.81
CA TRP A 113 7.61 -3.26 -3.89
C TRP A 113 6.96 -1.89 -3.89
N LEU A 114 7.75 -0.83 -3.91
CA LEU A 114 7.31 0.55 -4.13
C LEU A 114 7.88 1.03 -5.46
N THR A 115 7.06 1.64 -6.29
CA THR A 115 7.45 1.97 -7.67
C THR A 115 6.65 3.14 -8.23
N ASN A 116 7.18 3.74 -9.30
CA ASN A 116 6.45 4.64 -10.21
C ASN A 116 6.46 4.08 -11.67
N LEU A 117 6.76 2.79 -11.82
CA LEU A 117 6.65 2.03 -13.05
C LEU A 117 5.24 1.48 -13.18
N ASP A 118 4.60 1.77 -14.31
CA ASP A 118 3.23 1.36 -14.51
C ASP A 118 3.14 -0.15 -14.73
N HIS A 119 2.06 -0.77 -14.24
CA HIS A 119 1.91 -2.23 -14.34
C HIS A 119 0.45 -2.67 -14.35
N GLY A 120 0.17 -3.74 -15.09
CA GLY A 120 -1.21 -4.21 -15.31
C GLY A 120 -2.04 -4.46 -14.04
N LYS A 121 -1.43 -4.89 -12.93
CA LYS A 121 -2.15 -5.08 -11.64
C LYS A 121 -2.84 -3.79 -11.16
N ARG A 122 -2.24 -2.63 -11.38
CA ARG A 122 -2.72 -1.31 -10.96
C ARG A 122 -4.05 -0.96 -11.61
N HIS A 123 -4.29 -1.49 -12.81
CA HIS A 123 -5.49 -1.24 -13.61
C HIS A 123 -6.53 -2.36 -13.50
N ARG A 124 -6.34 -3.34 -12.60
CA ARG A 124 -7.31 -4.43 -12.44
C ARG A 124 -8.48 -3.95 -11.59
N PRO A 125 -9.70 -3.82 -12.15
CA PRO A 125 -10.85 -3.45 -11.36
C PRO A 125 -11.22 -4.57 -10.38
N LEU A 126 -11.67 -4.17 -9.19
CA LEU A 126 -12.32 -5.05 -8.23
C LEU A 126 -13.75 -5.33 -8.67
N HIS A 127 -14.11 -6.61 -8.70
CA HIS A 127 -15.50 -7.03 -8.87
C HIS A 127 -16.18 -6.93 -7.50
N LEU A 128 -17.08 -5.97 -7.35
CA LEU A 128 -17.72 -5.63 -6.08
C LEU A 128 -19.22 -5.86 -6.16
N MET A 129 -19.80 -6.25 -5.04
CA MET A 129 -21.24 -6.45 -4.87
C MET A 129 -21.90 -5.14 -4.40
N THR A 130 -23.21 -5.02 -4.62
CA THR A 130 -24.00 -3.93 -4.03
C THR A 130 -23.98 -4.02 -2.51
N MET A 131 -24.32 -2.94 -1.82
CA MET A 131 -24.45 -2.93 -0.37
C MET A 131 -25.45 -4.00 0.09
N ALA A 132 -26.63 -4.08 -0.55
CA ALA A 132 -27.65 -5.08 -0.23
C ALA A 132 -27.14 -6.52 -0.42
N ASP A 133 -26.41 -6.78 -1.50
CA ASP A 133 -25.83 -8.08 -1.78
C ASP A 133 -24.72 -8.44 -0.79
N ASN A 134 -23.88 -7.48 -0.39
CA ASN A 134 -22.87 -7.70 0.65
C ASN A 134 -23.52 -8.10 1.98
N LEU A 135 -24.60 -7.43 2.40
CA LEU A 135 -25.33 -7.79 3.63
C LEU A 135 -25.90 -9.22 3.58
N LYS A 136 -26.25 -9.71 2.39
CA LYS A 136 -26.85 -11.04 2.21
C LYS A 136 -25.82 -12.16 2.00
N PHE A 137 -24.79 -11.91 1.20
CA PHE A 137 -23.92 -12.95 0.64
C PHE A 137 -22.44 -12.79 0.97
N SER A 138 -22.04 -11.73 1.70
CA SER A 138 -20.64 -11.58 2.09
C SER A 138 -20.13 -12.80 2.83
N LYS A 139 -18.93 -13.26 2.46
CA LYS A 139 -18.22 -14.34 3.17
C LYS A 139 -17.86 -13.95 4.61
N HIS A 140 -17.92 -12.67 4.95
CA HIS A 140 -17.58 -12.14 6.25
C HIS A 140 -18.84 -12.00 7.11
N LYS A 141 -18.93 -12.80 8.17
CA LYS A 141 -20.07 -12.82 9.08
C LYS A 141 -20.39 -11.43 9.66
N SER A 142 -19.37 -10.66 10.04
CA SER A 142 -19.53 -9.31 10.58
C SER A 142 -20.21 -8.34 9.61
N VAL A 143 -19.93 -8.45 8.31
CA VAL A 143 -20.61 -7.61 7.29
C VAL A 143 -22.08 -7.99 7.17
N ARG A 144 -22.43 -9.29 7.26
CA ARG A 144 -23.82 -9.74 7.16
C ARG A 144 -24.66 -9.39 8.39
N GLU A 145 -24.05 -9.40 9.58
CA GLU A 145 -24.77 -9.18 10.84
C GLU A 145 -24.77 -7.72 11.28
N SER A 146 -23.64 -7.02 11.15
CA SER A 146 -23.47 -5.64 11.64
C SER A 146 -23.51 -4.61 10.52
N GLY A 147 -23.47 -5.04 9.26
CA GLY A 147 -23.45 -4.15 8.11
C GLY A 147 -22.24 -3.23 8.09
N TYR A 148 -22.48 -1.98 7.69
CA TYR A 148 -21.48 -0.95 7.56
C TYR A 148 -21.67 0.10 8.65
N LEU A 149 -20.73 0.16 9.58
CA LEU A 149 -20.77 1.11 10.69
C LEU A 149 -20.36 2.51 10.20
N LYS A 150 -20.90 3.54 10.83
CA LYS A 150 -20.47 4.94 10.60
C LYS A 150 -19.46 5.33 11.66
N TYR A 151 -18.53 6.21 11.31
CA TYR A 151 -17.59 6.74 12.27
C TYR A 151 -18.19 7.89 13.08
N ASP A 152 -17.78 8.02 14.34
CA ASP A 152 -18.25 9.12 15.20
C ASP A 152 -17.67 10.47 14.75
N ASN A 153 -16.46 10.43 14.18
CA ASN A 153 -15.64 11.59 13.90
C ASN A 153 -15.29 11.79 12.42
N TYR A 154 -15.87 10.98 11.53
CA TYR A 154 -15.76 11.14 10.09
C TYR A 154 -17.13 10.93 9.43
N ASP A 155 -17.43 11.71 8.39
CA ASP A 155 -18.55 11.45 7.47
C ASP A 155 -18.17 10.35 6.48
N ALA A 156 -18.01 9.13 7.00
CA ALA A 156 -17.62 7.96 6.24
C ALA A 156 -18.12 6.67 6.93
N ILE A 157 -18.18 5.58 6.15
CA ILE A 157 -18.48 4.23 6.66
C ILE A 157 -17.22 3.38 6.81
N ASP A 158 -17.22 2.47 7.78
CA ASP A 158 -16.18 1.45 7.95
C ASP A 158 -16.39 0.31 6.97
N ILE A 159 -15.36 0.06 6.15
CA ILE A 159 -15.27 -1.11 5.30
C ILE A 159 -14.16 -2.01 5.84
N PRO A 160 -14.48 -3.04 6.64
CA PRO A 160 -13.46 -3.87 7.29
C PRO A 160 -12.67 -4.73 6.29
N PHE A 161 -13.21 -5.00 5.11
CA PHE A 161 -12.60 -5.87 4.10
C PHE A 161 -12.70 -5.30 2.70
N THR A 162 -11.61 -5.34 1.93
CA THR A 162 -11.58 -4.85 0.54
C THR A 162 -12.65 -5.46 -0.36
N ASN A 163 -12.97 -6.75 -0.19
CA ASN A 163 -13.98 -7.43 -0.99
C ASN A 163 -15.42 -7.20 -0.51
N ALA A 164 -15.61 -6.35 0.51
CA ALA A 164 -16.90 -5.91 1.02
C ALA A 164 -17.14 -4.43 0.73
N ILE A 165 -16.29 -3.77 -0.09
CA ILE A 165 -16.57 -2.42 -0.58
C ILE A 165 -17.88 -2.49 -1.41
N PRO A 166 -18.92 -1.71 -1.06
CA PRO A 166 -20.15 -1.66 -1.83
C PRO A 166 -19.95 -0.90 -3.15
N SER A 167 -20.45 -1.45 -4.25
CA SER A 167 -20.33 -0.85 -5.60
C SER A 167 -21.27 0.33 -5.85
N ASP A 168 -22.29 0.49 -5.00
CA ASP A 168 -23.41 1.43 -5.11
C ASP A 168 -23.39 2.53 -4.02
N TYR A 169 -22.27 2.69 -3.31
CA TYR A 169 -22.09 3.73 -2.29
C TYR A 169 -21.20 4.88 -2.80
N ASP A 170 -21.77 6.07 -2.90
CA ASP A 170 -21.11 7.28 -3.41
C ASP A 170 -20.28 8.04 -2.34
N GLY A 171 -20.46 7.72 -1.05
CA GLY A 171 -19.83 8.43 0.06
C GLY A 171 -18.36 8.04 0.30
N ALA A 172 -17.74 8.68 1.30
CA ALA A 172 -16.40 8.31 1.74
C ALA A 172 -16.43 6.97 2.51
N MET A 173 -15.41 6.15 2.27
CA MET A 173 -15.27 4.80 2.83
C MET A 173 -13.91 4.64 3.48
N GLY A 174 -13.88 4.26 4.75
CA GLY A 174 -12.65 3.91 5.45
C GLY A 174 -12.28 2.45 5.19
N VAL A 175 -11.18 2.22 4.48
CA VAL A 175 -10.65 0.88 4.16
C VAL A 175 -9.33 0.60 4.88
N PRO A 176 -8.94 -0.68 5.07
CA PRO A 176 -7.64 -1.02 5.65
C PRO A 176 -6.50 -0.57 4.73
N ILE A 177 -5.33 -0.24 5.30
CA ILE A 177 -4.14 0.16 4.53
C ILE A 177 -3.73 -0.87 3.45
N THR A 178 -3.99 -2.16 3.71
CA THR A 178 -3.73 -3.26 2.78
C THR A 178 -4.59 -3.22 1.51
N PHE A 179 -5.65 -2.40 1.49
CA PHE A 179 -6.41 -2.09 0.28
C PHE A 179 -5.51 -1.56 -0.85
N LEU A 180 -4.43 -0.84 -0.52
CA LEU A 180 -3.53 -0.25 -1.52
C LEU A 180 -2.86 -1.29 -2.42
N ASP A 181 -2.74 -2.54 -1.98
CA ASP A 181 -2.26 -3.65 -2.83
C ASP A 181 -3.22 -3.95 -4.00
N LYS A 182 -4.48 -3.54 -3.86
CA LYS A 182 -5.58 -3.74 -4.81
C LYS A 182 -6.13 -2.40 -5.36
N TYR A 183 -5.47 -1.30 -5.04
CA TYR A 183 -5.92 0.02 -5.46
C TYR A 183 -5.81 0.15 -6.97
N ASN A 184 -6.92 0.57 -7.57
CA ASN A 184 -7.02 0.95 -8.96
C ASN A 184 -7.50 2.41 -9.02
N PRO A 185 -6.70 3.35 -9.55
CA PRO A 185 -7.08 4.76 -9.61
C PRO A 185 -8.16 5.07 -10.65
N GLU A 186 -8.47 4.16 -11.57
CA GLU A 186 -9.63 4.31 -12.46
C GLU A 186 -10.93 4.00 -11.72
N GLN A 187 -10.87 3.15 -10.68
CA GLN A 187 -12.04 2.72 -9.90
C GLN A 187 -12.24 3.55 -8.62
N PHE A 188 -11.16 4.03 -8.00
CA PHE A 188 -11.22 4.75 -6.72
C PHE A 188 -10.37 6.01 -6.72
N GLU A 189 -10.78 6.96 -5.89
CA GLU A 189 -10.00 8.11 -5.47
C GLU A 189 -9.56 7.90 -4.03
N ILE A 190 -8.29 8.20 -3.71
CA ILE A 190 -7.80 8.25 -2.32
C ILE A 190 -8.04 9.66 -1.80
N LEU A 191 -8.89 9.80 -0.79
CA LEU A 191 -9.22 11.08 -0.18
C LEU A 191 -8.15 11.50 0.84
N GLY A 192 -7.63 10.55 1.62
CA GLY A 192 -6.67 10.82 2.69
C GLY A 192 -6.56 9.65 3.66
N CYS A 193 -6.07 9.90 4.87
CA CYS A 193 -5.94 8.86 5.90
C CYS A 193 -6.10 9.40 7.32
N SER A 194 -6.30 8.50 8.28
CA SER A 194 -6.41 8.87 9.69
C SER A 194 -5.08 9.03 10.43
N TYR A 195 -3.95 9.10 9.72
CA TYR A 195 -2.60 9.22 10.31
C TYR A 195 -2.15 10.68 10.54
N GLN A 196 -3.06 11.67 10.52
CA GLN A 196 -2.79 13.09 10.77
C GLN A 196 -2.00 13.82 9.67
N TYR A 197 -2.00 13.29 8.44
CA TYR A 197 -1.47 13.96 7.26
C TYR A 197 -2.25 13.49 6.02
N GLY A 198 -2.62 14.43 5.16
CA GLY A 198 -3.62 14.21 4.11
C GLY A 198 -5.03 14.25 4.71
N ASP A 199 -5.65 15.44 4.71
CA ASP A 199 -7.04 15.62 5.15
C ASP A 199 -7.98 14.92 4.16
N PRO A 200 -8.74 13.91 4.59
CA PRO A 200 -9.69 13.22 3.71
C PRO A 200 -10.91 14.08 3.34
N GLY A 201 -11.07 15.29 3.90
CA GLY A 201 -12.20 16.17 3.67
C GLY A 201 -13.51 15.67 4.29
N CYS A 202 -13.48 14.51 4.95
CA CYS A 202 -14.60 13.92 5.69
C CYS A 202 -14.34 13.86 7.20
N HIS A 203 -13.22 14.39 7.70
CA HIS A 203 -12.93 14.47 9.13
C HIS A 203 -13.67 15.65 9.75
N TYR A 204 -14.34 15.45 10.90
CA TYR A 204 -15.02 16.54 11.60
C TYR A 204 -14.00 17.44 12.31
N SER A 205 -14.08 18.74 12.02
CA SER A 205 -13.18 19.75 12.60
C SER A 205 -13.20 19.70 14.13
N GLY A 206 -12.01 19.73 14.74
CA GLY A 206 -11.83 19.69 16.19
C GLY A 206 -11.93 18.29 16.82
N GLN A 207 -12.24 17.24 16.06
CA GLN A 207 -12.26 15.87 16.58
C GLN A 207 -10.88 15.19 16.55
N PRO A 208 -10.64 14.16 17.37
CA PRO A 208 -9.44 13.33 17.25
C PRO A 208 -9.31 12.73 15.85
N TRP A 209 -8.07 12.52 15.39
CA TRP A 209 -7.80 11.84 14.12
C TRP A 209 -7.86 10.32 14.21
N ASN A 210 -7.82 9.73 15.42
CA ASN A 210 -8.10 8.30 15.59
C ASN A 210 -9.52 8.02 15.13
N VAL A 211 -9.72 6.99 14.32
CA VAL A 211 -11.05 6.65 13.84
C VAL A 211 -11.81 5.97 14.98
N SER A 212 -13.04 6.38 15.27
CA SER A 212 -13.85 5.74 16.32
C SER A 212 -15.22 5.31 15.82
N VAL A 213 -15.74 4.25 16.42
CA VAL A 213 -17.10 3.74 16.23
C VAL A 213 -17.68 3.43 17.61
N ASP A 214 -18.89 3.94 17.89
CA ASP A 214 -19.57 3.77 19.18
C ASP A 214 -18.69 4.20 20.37
N GLY A 215 -17.92 5.28 20.18
CA GLY A 215 -17.02 5.85 21.19
C GLY A 215 -15.74 5.04 21.44
N LYS A 216 -15.42 4.06 20.60
CA LYS A 216 -14.20 3.24 20.70
C LYS A 216 -13.29 3.46 19.50
N ASP A 217 -12.02 3.71 19.78
CA ASP A 217 -10.99 3.78 18.75
C ASP A 217 -10.87 2.44 18.01
N VAL A 218 -10.88 2.50 16.68
CA VAL A 218 -10.65 1.38 15.77
C VAL A 218 -9.33 1.56 15.01
N TYR A 219 -8.94 0.52 14.26
CA TYR A 219 -7.73 0.59 13.43
C TYR A 219 -7.76 1.78 12.48
N LYS A 220 -6.58 2.37 12.25
CA LYS A 220 -6.38 3.42 11.26
C LYS A 220 -6.83 2.98 9.86
N ARG A 221 -7.26 3.94 9.06
CA ARG A 221 -7.93 3.75 7.78
C ARG A 221 -7.37 4.68 6.73
N VAL A 222 -7.42 4.21 5.48
CA VAL A 222 -7.33 5.04 4.28
C VAL A 222 -8.75 5.35 3.88
N PHE A 223 -9.05 6.62 3.58
CA PHE A 223 -10.36 7.02 3.11
C PHE A 223 -10.35 7.07 1.59
N ILE A 224 -11.32 6.40 0.97
CA ILE A 224 -11.47 6.35 -0.48
C ILE A 224 -12.89 6.74 -0.88
N ARG A 225 -13.06 7.10 -2.15
CA ARG A 225 -14.36 7.25 -2.81
C ARG A 225 -14.36 6.47 -4.12
N ALA A 226 -15.48 5.83 -4.44
CA ALA A 226 -15.65 5.23 -5.77
C ALA A 226 -15.68 6.34 -6.83
N LYS A 227 -14.91 6.19 -7.90
CA LYS A 227 -15.08 7.06 -9.07
C LYS A 227 -16.34 6.64 -9.79
N LYS A 228 -17.23 7.59 -10.07
CA LYS A 228 -18.34 7.33 -10.98
C LYS A 228 -17.73 6.94 -12.31
N LEU A 229 -17.91 5.70 -12.72
CA LEU A 229 -17.58 5.27 -14.07
C LEU A 229 -18.37 6.19 -14.99
N GLY A 230 -17.69 7.16 -15.59
CA GLY A 230 -18.30 7.98 -16.61
C GLY A 230 -18.90 7.03 -17.63
N VAL A 231 -20.15 7.26 -17.99
CA VAL A 231 -20.71 6.71 -19.23
C VAL A 231 -19.68 7.06 -20.30
N GLN A 232 -18.85 6.09 -20.67
CA GLN A 232 -18.06 6.23 -21.87
C GLN A 232 -19.10 6.28 -22.97
N ASN A 233 -19.38 7.49 -23.45
CA ASN A 233 -20.09 7.69 -24.70
C ASN A 233 -19.29 6.91 -25.74
N LYS A 234 -19.87 5.78 -26.16
CA LYS A 234 -19.49 5.09 -27.39
C LYS A 234 -19.69 6.02 -28.57
#